data_AF-A0A1B6CXW9-F1
#
_entry.id   AF-A0A1B6CXW9-F1
#
_cell.length_a   1.000
_cell.length_b   1.000
_cell.length_c   1.000
_cell.angle_alpha   90.00
_cell.angle_beta   90.00
_cell.angle_gamma   90.00
#
_symmetry.space_group_name_H-M   'P 1'
#
loop_
_entity.id
_entity.type
_entity.pdbx_description
1 polymer ?
#
loop_
_entity_poly.entity_id
_entity_poly.type
_entity_poly.pdbx_seq_one_letter_code
_entity_poly.pdbx_strand_id
1 'polypeptide(L)'
;IFWRLAFPHQELEMLSNKRCLKKILKMIKKLRDTQKWNFLSSYYIKTLFLWEVEEKRSSPEFWRQSEGFLFLYMLRKLRDCLQQKRIKFFWHKDCNLLETISDTKIDHGLRMLNKIIDAIVKDALTVESYLGKVYIKSHL
;
A
#
# COMPACT_ATOMS: atom_id res chain seq x y z
N ILE A 1 -14.79 -12.41 26.73
CA ILE A 1 -14.80 -11.11 26.01
C ILE A 1 -13.39 -10.55 26.05
N PHE A 2 -12.73 -10.38 24.91
CA PHE A 2 -11.40 -9.78 24.83
C PHE A 2 -11.53 -8.36 24.26
N TRP A 3 -10.95 -7.38 24.95
CA TRP A 3 -10.86 -6.01 24.46
C TRP A 3 -9.62 -5.87 23.58
N ARG A 4 -9.78 -5.32 22.37
CA ARG A 4 -8.63 -5.00 21.50
C ARG A 4 -8.22 -3.55 21.74
N LEU A 5 -6.95 -3.36 22.07
CA LEU A 5 -6.32 -2.04 22.18
C LEU A 5 -6.52 -1.25 20.88
N ALA A 6 -6.99 -0.01 20.95
CA ALA A 6 -7.17 0.84 19.77
C ALA A 6 -6.93 2.31 20.14
N PHE A 7 -6.13 3.01 19.33
CA PHE A 7 -5.77 4.40 19.56
C PHE A 7 -6.05 5.24 18.31
N PRO A 8 -7.34 5.40 17.93
CA PRO A 8 -7.70 5.99 16.65
C PRO A 8 -7.20 7.43 16.47
N HIS A 9 -7.11 8.20 17.56
CA HIS A 9 -6.61 9.57 17.54
C HIS A 9 -5.11 9.63 17.23
N GLN A 10 -4.31 8.86 17.96
CA GLN A 10 -2.86 8.75 17.74
C GLN A 10 -2.56 8.23 16.33
N GLU A 11 -3.28 7.20 15.88
CA GLU A 11 -3.12 6.69 14.52
C GLU A 11 -3.47 7.73 13.45
N LEU A 12 -4.44 8.62 13.71
CA LEU A 12 -4.81 9.70 12.81
C LEU A 12 -3.71 10.77 12.76
N GLU A 13 -3.15 11.13 13.91
CA GLU A 13 -2.05 12.07 14.05
C GLU A 13 -0.79 11.56 13.34
N MET A 14 -0.44 10.29 13.51
CA MET A 14 0.68 9.66 12.82
C MET A 14 0.54 9.73 11.29
N LEU A 15 -0.68 9.61 10.77
CA LEU A 15 -0.97 9.73 9.33
C LEU A 15 -1.20 11.19 8.89
N SER A 16 -1.25 12.13 9.82
CA SER A 16 -1.38 13.56 9.54
C SER A 16 -0.06 14.15 9.05
N ASN A 17 -0.12 15.34 8.44
CA ASN A 17 1.04 16.11 7.97
C ASN A 17 1.92 15.41 6.92
N LYS A 18 1.39 14.36 6.27
CA LYS A 18 2.06 13.62 5.19
C LYS A 18 1.26 13.81 3.89
N ARG A 19 1.58 14.90 3.19
CA ARG A 19 0.98 15.42 1.93
C ARG A 19 -0.08 14.50 1.30
N CYS A 20 0.34 13.54 0.48
CA CYS A 20 -0.56 12.68 -0.28
C CYS A 20 -0.85 11.33 0.41
N LEU A 21 -0.28 11.04 1.58
CA LEU A 21 -0.39 9.72 2.22
C LEU A 21 -1.84 9.31 2.49
N LYS A 22 -2.66 10.25 3.00
CA LYS A 22 -4.10 10.01 3.21
C LYS A 22 -4.84 9.71 1.91
N LYS A 23 -4.43 10.34 0.80
CA LYS A 23 -4.98 10.07 -0.54
C LYS A 23 -4.60 8.66 -0.99
N ILE A 24 -3.32 8.28 -0.87
CA ILE A 24 -2.84 6.94 -1.22
C ILE A 24 -3.54 5.87 -0.38
N LEU A 25 -3.73 6.09 0.92
CA LEU A 25 -4.50 5.19 1.80
C LEU A 25 -5.94 5.00 1.32
N LYS A 26 -6.61 6.09 0.93
CA LYS A 26 -7.96 6.03 0.35
C LYS A 26 -7.97 5.25 -0.97
N MET A 27 -6.98 5.46 -1.84
CA MET A 27 -6.87 4.75 -3.12
C MET A 27 -6.71 3.24 -2.92
N ILE A 28 -5.84 2.79 -2.01
CA ILE A 28 -5.66 1.35 -1.73
C ILE A 28 -6.91 0.73 -1.11
N LYS A 29 -7.60 1.45 -0.21
CA LYS A 29 -8.90 0.98 0.32
C LYS A 29 -9.95 0.85 -0.79
N LYS A 30 -10.04 1.85 -1.67
CA LYS A 30 -10.94 1.81 -2.82
C LYS A 30 -10.60 0.64 -3.74
N LEU A 31 -9.32 0.40 -4.02
CA LEU A 31 -8.88 -0.75 -4.81
C LEU A 31 -9.35 -2.07 -4.19
N ARG A 32 -9.14 -2.25 -2.88
CA ARG A 32 -9.64 -3.42 -2.15
C ARG A 32 -11.14 -3.60 -2.32
N ASP A 33 -11.92 -2.52 -2.17
CA ASP A 33 -13.38 -2.55 -2.30
C ASP A 33 -13.82 -2.94 -3.72
N THR A 34 -13.18 -2.34 -4.73
CA THR A 34 -13.43 -2.66 -6.15
C THR A 34 -13.08 -4.12 -6.47
N GLN A 35 -11.99 -4.64 -5.91
CA GLN A 35 -11.57 -6.04 -6.09
C GLN A 35 -12.29 -7.03 -5.17
N LYS A 36 -13.21 -6.56 -4.31
CA LYS A 36 -13.98 -7.36 -3.35
C LYS A 36 -13.09 -8.21 -2.43
N TRP A 37 -11.93 -7.68 -2.01
CA TRP A 37 -11.01 -8.35 -1.09
C TRP A 37 -11.52 -8.25 0.37
N ASN A 38 -12.66 -8.86 0.63
CA ASN A 38 -13.35 -8.81 1.93
C ASN A 38 -12.55 -9.42 3.08
N PHE A 39 -11.50 -10.20 2.78
CA PHE A 39 -10.57 -10.73 3.77
C PHE A 39 -9.64 -9.65 4.36
N LEU A 40 -9.47 -8.51 3.69
CA LEU A 40 -8.67 -7.39 4.17
C LEU A 40 -9.57 -6.32 4.82
N SER A 41 -9.58 -6.29 6.14
CA SER A 41 -10.20 -5.18 6.88
C SER A 41 -9.57 -3.83 6.52
N SER A 42 -10.36 -2.75 6.59
CA SER A 42 -9.86 -1.37 6.42
C SER A 42 -8.75 -1.04 7.40
N TYR A 43 -8.75 -1.70 8.56
CA TYR A 43 -7.75 -1.56 9.59
C TYR A 43 -6.41 -2.22 9.23
N TYR A 44 -6.43 -3.29 8.43
CA TYR A 44 -5.20 -4.00 8.04
C TYR A 44 -4.38 -3.12 7.09
N ILE A 45 -5.06 -2.50 6.12
CA ILE A 45 -4.45 -1.51 5.22
C ILE A 45 -3.96 -0.29 6.03
N LYS A 46 -4.75 0.21 6.99
CA LYS A 46 -4.30 1.31 7.85
C LYS A 46 -3.03 0.95 8.63
N THR A 47 -2.98 -0.26 9.18
CA THR A 47 -1.84 -0.77 9.96
C THR A 47 -0.57 -0.83 9.11
N LEU A 48 -0.67 -1.29 7.86
CA LEU A 48 0.45 -1.25 6.90
C LEU A 48 1.02 0.17 6.76
N PHE A 49 0.15 1.17 6.59
CA PHE A 49 0.59 2.57 6.45
C PHE A 49 1.24 3.11 7.71
N LEU A 50 0.76 2.74 8.90
CA LEU A 50 1.36 3.16 10.16
C LEU A 50 2.77 2.61 10.31
N TRP A 51 3.00 1.34 9.96
CA TRP A 51 4.34 0.75 9.98
C TRP A 51 5.28 1.41 8.98
N GLU A 52 4.82 1.71 7.76
CA GLU A 52 5.66 2.41 6.78
C GLU A 52 6.00 3.83 7.23
N VAL A 53 5.07 4.53 7.89
CA VAL A 53 5.35 5.84 8.50
C VAL A 53 6.40 5.73 9.59
N GLU A 54 6.30 4.70 10.43
CA GLU A 54 7.26 4.45 11.51
C GLU A 54 8.66 4.10 10.96
N GLU A 55 8.73 3.22 9.97
CA GLU A 55 9.98 2.83 9.30
C GLU A 55 10.67 4.03 8.63
N LYS A 56 9.89 4.98 8.11
CA LYS A 56 10.37 6.20 7.45
C LYS A 56 10.44 7.42 8.38
N ARG A 57 10.40 7.24 9.71
CA ARG A 57 10.41 8.33 10.69
C ARG A 57 11.62 9.26 10.50
N SER A 58 12.79 8.70 10.17
CA SER A 58 14.03 9.46 9.95
C SER A 58 14.13 10.12 8.56
N SER A 59 13.18 9.88 7.67
CA SER A 59 13.20 10.32 6.26
C SER A 59 11.86 10.93 5.84
N PRO A 60 11.42 12.05 6.45
CA PRO A 60 10.12 12.67 6.17
C PRO A 60 9.94 13.09 4.70
N GLU A 61 11.02 13.40 3.99
CA GLU A 61 11.07 13.72 2.57
C GLU A 61 10.60 12.59 1.66
N PHE A 62 10.66 11.34 2.14
CA PHE A 62 10.13 10.18 1.41
C PHE A 62 8.65 10.37 1.05
N TRP A 63 7.86 10.97 1.94
CA TRP A 63 6.43 11.23 1.69
C TRP A 63 6.16 12.43 0.77
N ARG A 64 7.22 13.10 0.27
CA ARG A 64 7.13 14.18 -0.73
C ARG A 64 7.32 13.70 -2.17
N GLN A 65 7.59 12.41 -2.37
CA GLN A 65 7.68 11.79 -3.70
C GLN A 65 6.35 11.87 -4.47
N SER A 66 6.38 11.55 -5.76
CA SER A 66 5.17 11.60 -6.60
C SER A 66 4.08 10.65 -6.09
N GLU A 67 2.81 11.02 -6.31
CA GLU A 67 1.67 10.19 -5.89
C GLU A 67 1.69 8.81 -6.55
N GLY A 68 2.08 8.73 -7.83
CA GLY A 68 2.21 7.47 -8.55
C GLY A 68 3.27 6.56 -7.94
N PHE A 69 4.44 7.11 -7.60
CA PHE A 69 5.50 6.36 -6.93
C PHE A 69 5.03 5.83 -5.57
N LEU A 70 4.44 6.70 -4.74
CA LEU A 70 3.97 6.31 -3.40
C LEU A 70 2.82 5.31 -3.45
N PHE A 71 1.92 5.41 -4.44
CA PHE A 71 0.87 4.43 -4.67
C PHE A 71 1.45 3.06 -5.02
N LEU A 72 2.34 3.00 -6.00
CA LEU A 72 3.01 1.76 -6.40
C LEU A 72 3.84 1.15 -5.26
N TYR A 73 4.56 2.00 -4.51
CA TYR A 73 5.32 1.60 -3.33
C TYR A 73 4.42 0.92 -2.29
N MET A 74 3.29 1.54 -1.92
CA MET A 74 2.38 0.99 -0.92
C MET A 74 1.65 -0.27 -1.42
N LEU A 75 1.39 -0.40 -2.73
CA LEU A 75 0.88 -1.65 -3.32
C LEU A 75 1.91 -2.79 -3.21
N ARG A 76 3.19 -2.50 -3.47
CA ARG A 76 4.27 -3.49 -3.30
C ARG A 76 4.42 -3.90 -1.82
N LYS A 77 4.36 -2.95 -0.89
CA LYS A 77 4.37 -3.26 0.55
C LYS A 77 3.17 -4.14 0.95
N LEU A 78 1.98 -3.90 0.41
CA LEU A 78 0.84 -4.78 0.62
C LEU A 78 1.08 -6.17 0.06
N ARG A 79 1.64 -6.28 -1.17
CA ARG A 79 2.00 -7.55 -1.79
C ARG A 79 2.99 -8.32 -0.92
N ASP A 80 4.05 -7.67 -0.46
CA ASP A 80 5.09 -8.31 0.35
C ASP A 80 4.51 -8.85 1.67
N CYS A 81 3.61 -8.10 2.32
CA CYS A 81 2.87 -8.58 3.49
C CYS A 81 1.98 -9.79 3.19
N LEU A 82 1.31 -9.82 2.02
CA LEU A 82 0.51 -10.99 1.61
C LEU A 82 1.41 -12.20 1.30
N GLN A 83 2.56 -12.01 0.64
CA GLN A 83 3.53 -13.09 0.38
C GLN A 83 4.07 -13.70 1.68
N GLN A 84 4.38 -12.85 2.65
CA GLN A 84 4.84 -13.27 3.98
C GLN A 84 3.68 -13.77 4.86
N LYS A 85 2.43 -13.69 4.39
CA LYS A 85 1.21 -13.97 5.16
C LYS A 85 1.20 -13.25 6.51
N ARG A 86 1.78 -12.04 6.56
CA ARG A 86 1.97 -11.29 7.80
C ARG A 86 1.71 -9.80 7.64
N ILE A 87 0.75 -9.30 8.43
CA ILE A 87 0.61 -7.87 8.73
C ILE A 87 0.67 -7.75 10.26
N LYS A 88 1.76 -7.18 10.78
CA LYS A 88 1.93 -6.97 12.22
C LYS A 88 0.89 -5.97 12.71
N PHE A 89 0.18 -6.27 13.79
CA PHE A 89 -0.66 -5.27 14.45
C PHE A 89 0.21 -4.12 14.96
N PHE A 90 -0.20 -2.87 14.69
CA PHE A 90 0.66 -1.70 14.95
C PHE A 90 1.05 -1.55 16.43
N TRP A 91 0.10 -1.76 17.34
CA TRP A 91 0.32 -1.60 18.77
C TRP A 91 0.87 -2.87 19.47
N HIS A 92 0.92 -4.00 18.77
CA HIS A 92 1.52 -5.23 19.29
C HIS A 92 2.12 -6.04 18.13
N LYS A 93 3.41 -5.80 17.87
CA LYS A 93 4.15 -6.29 16.69
C LYS A 93 4.14 -7.81 16.50
N ASP A 94 3.89 -8.55 17.58
CA ASP A 94 3.89 -10.01 17.59
C ASP A 94 2.56 -10.58 17.09
N CYS A 95 1.45 -9.83 17.20
CA CYS A 95 0.16 -10.21 16.66
C CYS A 95 0.13 -10.06 15.13
N ASN A 96 -0.22 -11.14 14.43
CA ASN A 96 -0.41 -11.13 12.99
C ASN A 96 -1.89 -10.97 12.62
N LEU A 97 -2.24 -9.90 11.92
CA LEU A 97 -3.61 -9.64 11.48
C LEU A 97 -4.10 -10.62 10.40
N LEU A 98 -3.19 -11.32 9.71
CA LEU A 98 -3.53 -12.30 8.68
C LEU A 98 -3.62 -13.75 9.20
N GLU A 99 -3.39 -13.98 10.50
CA GLU A 99 -3.26 -15.32 11.09
C GLU A 99 -4.49 -16.23 10.87
N THR A 100 -5.69 -15.66 10.89
CA THR A 100 -6.95 -16.41 10.72
C THR A 100 -7.45 -16.43 9.27
N ILE A 101 -6.73 -15.81 8.34
CA ILE A 101 -7.15 -15.72 6.94
C ILE A 101 -6.64 -16.96 6.20
N SER A 102 -7.54 -17.61 5.45
CA SER A 102 -7.17 -18.80 4.68
C SER A 102 -6.16 -18.47 3.58
N ASP A 103 -5.19 -19.37 3.39
CA ASP A 103 -4.18 -19.29 2.35
C ASP A 103 -4.77 -19.07 0.95
N THR A 104 -5.87 -19.77 0.65
CA THR A 104 -6.59 -19.64 -0.62
C THR A 104 -7.03 -18.19 -0.92
N LYS A 105 -7.49 -17.45 0.09
CA LYS A 105 -7.90 -16.05 -0.04
C LYS A 105 -6.68 -15.14 -0.22
N ILE A 106 -5.61 -15.40 0.53
CA ILE A 106 -4.35 -14.65 0.43
C ILE A 106 -3.77 -14.84 -0.98
N ASP A 107 -3.65 -16.07 -1.46
CA ASP A 107 -3.07 -16.39 -2.77
C ASP A 107 -3.89 -15.78 -3.92
N HIS A 108 -5.22 -15.82 -3.81
CA HIS A 108 -6.09 -15.15 -4.77
C HIS A 108 -5.84 -13.62 -4.77
N GLY A 109 -5.82 -13.00 -3.60
CA GLY A 109 -5.51 -11.57 -3.45
C GLY A 109 -4.13 -11.22 -4.02
N LEU A 110 -3.12 -12.06 -3.74
CA LEU A 110 -1.76 -11.90 -4.24
C LEU A 110 -1.70 -11.94 -5.77
N ARG A 111 -2.33 -12.94 -6.40
CA ARG A 111 -2.36 -13.05 -7.87
C ARG A 111 -3.00 -11.82 -8.51
N MET A 112 -4.11 -11.35 -7.94
CA MET A 112 -4.80 -10.16 -8.45
C MET A 112 -3.95 -8.90 -8.25
N LEU A 113 -3.32 -8.74 -7.09
CA LEU A 113 -2.45 -7.62 -6.78
C LEU A 113 -1.22 -7.58 -7.71
N ASN A 114 -0.60 -8.72 -7.99
CA ASN A 114 0.50 -8.82 -8.95
C ASN A 114 0.07 -8.35 -10.34
N LYS A 115 -1.07 -8.84 -10.85
CA LYS A 115 -1.61 -8.39 -12.15
C LYS A 115 -1.82 -6.87 -12.20
N ILE A 116 -2.33 -6.28 -11.12
CA ILE A 116 -2.53 -4.82 -11.02
C ILE A 116 -1.19 -4.08 -11.05
N ILE A 117 -0.21 -4.53 -10.26
CA ILE A 117 1.12 -3.94 -10.21
C ILE A 117 1.79 -4.03 -11.59
N ASP A 118 1.73 -5.20 -12.23
CA ASP A 118 2.34 -5.44 -13.55
C ASP A 118 1.71 -4.55 -14.63
N ALA A 119 0.39 -4.37 -14.59
CA ALA A 119 -0.31 -3.46 -15.50
C ALA A 119 0.15 -2.00 -15.29
N ILE A 120 0.20 -1.52 -14.05
CA ILE A 120 0.65 -0.15 -13.73
C ILE A 120 2.09 0.07 -14.21
N VAL A 121 2.98 -0.90 -13.97
CA VAL A 121 4.39 -0.79 -14.37
C VAL A 121 4.53 -0.80 -15.89
N LYS A 122 3.82 -1.69 -16.58
CA LYS A 122 3.84 -1.76 -18.05
C LYS A 122 3.35 -0.45 -18.67
N ASP A 123 2.29 0.14 -18.14
CA ASP A 123 1.74 1.40 -18.64
C ASP A 123 2.73 2.56 -18.39
N ALA A 124 3.37 2.60 -17.22
CA ALA A 124 4.40 3.60 -16.92
C ALA A 124 5.60 3.51 -17.89
N LEU A 125 6.12 2.31 -18.13
CA LEU A 125 7.21 2.08 -19.09
C LEU A 125 6.81 2.46 -20.53
N THR A 126 5.55 2.18 -20.88
CA THR A 126 5.01 2.53 -22.18
C THR A 126 5.04 4.05 -22.38
N VAL A 127 4.54 4.81 -21.40
CA VAL A 127 4.56 6.29 -21.42
C VAL A 127 5.99 6.83 -21.52
N GLU A 128 6.92 6.31 -20.72
CA GLU A 128 8.34 6.72 -20.78
C GLU A 128 8.94 6.48 -22.18
N SER A 129 8.65 5.33 -22.80
CA SER A 129 9.13 5.03 -24.16
C SER A 129 8.55 5.98 -25.23
N TYR A 130 7.27 6.37 -25.09
CA TYR A 130 6.64 7.32 -26.00
C TYR A 130 7.24 8.71 -25.85
N LEU A 131 7.43 9.18 -24.62
CA LEU A 131 8.08 10.46 -24.35
C LEU A 131 9.49 10.48 -24.94
N GLY A 132 10.30 9.44 -24.72
CA GLY A 132 11.63 9.32 -25.30
C GLY A 132 11.64 9.46 -26.84
N LYS A 133 10.68 8.82 -27.53
CA LYS A 133 10.54 8.95 -28.99
C LYS A 133 10.14 10.37 -29.45
N VAL A 134 9.27 11.04 -28.69
CA VAL A 134 8.83 12.41 -29.00
C VAL A 134 9.99 13.40 -28.84
N TYR A 135 10.76 13.31 -27.74
CA TYR A 135 11.92 14.17 -27.51
C TYR A 135 13.02 13.99 -28.57
N ILE A 136 13.23 12.77 -29.07
CA ILE A 136 14.19 12.52 -30.16
C ILE A 136 13.72 13.13 -31.48
N LYS A 137 12.41 13.09 -31.79
CA LYS A 137 11.84 13.69 -33.00
C LYS A 137 11.80 15.22 -33.00
N SER A 138 11.83 15.88 -31.85
CA SER A 138 11.84 17.35 -31.75
C SER A 138 13.25 17.97 -31.85
N HIS A 139 14.29 17.14 -31.91
CA HIS A 139 15.70 17.56 -31.98
C HIS A 139 16.42 17.04 -33.24
N LEU A 140 15.65 16.56 -34.23
CA LEU A 140 16.07 16.21 -35.60
C LEU A 140 15.31 17.12 -36.56
#